data_AF-M9PNM4-F1
#
_entry.id   AF-M9PNM4-F1
#
_cell.length_a   1.000
_cell.length_b   1.000
_cell.length_c   1.000
_cell.angle_alpha   90.00
_cell.angle_beta   90.00
_cell.angle_gamma   90.00
#
_symmetry.space_group_name_H-M   'P 1'
#
loop_
_entity.id
_entity.type
_entity.pdbx_description
1 polymer ?
#
loop_
_entity_poly.entity_id
_entity_poly.type
_entity_poly.pdbx_seq_one_letter_code
_entity_poly.pdbx_strand_id
1 'polypeptide(L)'
;TQPFRMASATANCSKMVEYALHNGYDHVVSMQMGPETGDARHFTDFEQLFEAWTQQMQWLLSLLVRTVNLGRYKDPEFYGRPFLSGISERSVESGLDVVSPVGERGNCWITAFTWVENVDALAAVKKLVFDDKLYTMDQLVDALEANWEGYEQMRLDFVRD
;
A
#
# COMPACT_ATOMS: atom_id res chain seq x y z
N THR A 1 -24.13 5.18 -18.76
CA THR A 1 -24.36 6.15 -17.68
C THR A 1 -23.15 6.20 -16.78
N GLN A 2 -22.75 7.41 -16.39
CA GLN A 2 -21.51 7.66 -15.64
C GLN A 2 -21.64 7.20 -14.17
N PRO A 3 -20.62 6.52 -13.62
CA PRO A 3 -20.62 6.09 -12.22
C PRO A 3 -20.53 7.23 -11.21
N PHE A 4 -21.03 6.97 -10.00
CA PHE A 4 -20.70 7.77 -8.83
C PHE A 4 -19.22 7.55 -8.52
N ARG A 5 -18.40 8.58 -8.79
CA ARG A 5 -16.94 8.47 -8.67
C ARG A 5 -16.54 8.43 -7.19
N MET A 6 -15.91 7.33 -6.80
CA MET A 6 -15.33 7.17 -5.47
C MET A 6 -14.02 6.38 -5.60
N ALA A 7 -12.94 6.89 -5.00
CA ALA A 7 -11.70 6.14 -4.86
C ALA A 7 -11.95 4.93 -3.97
N SER A 8 -11.47 3.75 -4.38
CA SER A 8 -11.62 2.52 -3.59
C SER A 8 -10.58 2.42 -2.47
N ALA A 9 -9.48 3.16 -2.57
CA ALA A 9 -8.48 3.27 -1.53
C ALA A 9 -7.58 4.48 -1.79
N THR A 10 -6.99 4.99 -0.71
CA THR A 10 -5.84 5.88 -0.75
C THR A 10 -4.81 5.30 0.21
N ALA A 11 -3.63 4.96 -0.30
CA ALA A 11 -2.61 4.23 0.44
C ALA A 11 -1.31 5.04 0.51
N ASN A 12 -0.65 5.01 1.66
CA ASN A 12 0.78 5.31 1.76
C ASN A 12 1.53 4.03 1.37
N CYS A 13 2.10 4.00 0.17
CA CYS A 13 2.69 2.78 -0.37
C CYS A 13 4.12 2.56 0.10
N SER A 14 4.85 3.56 0.62
CA SER A 14 6.22 3.34 1.10
C SER A 14 6.25 2.45 2.34
N LYS A 15 5.15 2.39 3.09
CA LYS A 15 4.97 1.47 4.20
C LYS A 15 5.06 -0.01 3.78
N MET A 16 4.80 -0.35 2.52
CA MET A 16 4.90 -1.73 2.04
C MET A 16 6.33 -2.27 2.15
N VAL A 17 7.34 -1.48 1.75
CA VAL A 17 8.76 -1.89 1.84
C VAL A 17 9.26 -1.85 3.28
N GLU A 18 8.82 -0.87 4.09
CA GLU A 18 9.12 -0.84 5.53
C GLU A 18 8.61 -2.10 6.23
N TYR A 19 7.38 -2.52 5.94
CA TYR A 19 6.80 -3.74 6.49
C TYR A 19 7.49 -5.01 5.97
N ALA A 20 7.93 -5.03 4.71
CA ALA A 20 8.70 -6.16 4.19
C ALA A 20 10.04 -6.34 4.94
N LEU A 21 10.66 -5.24 5.36
CA LEU A 21 11.92 -5.24 6.11
C LEU A 21 11.75 -5.54 7.60
N HIS A 22 10.58 -5.23 8.18
CA HIS A 22 10.31 -5.41 9.61
C HIS A 22 9.23 -6.47 9.91
N ASN A 23 9.10 -7.48 9.05
CA ASN A 23 8.16 -8.60 9.24
C ASN A 23 6.70 -8.16 9.50
N GLY A 24 6.24 -7.10 8.85
CA GLY A 24 4.89 -6.53 9.00
C GLY A 24 4.68 -5.61 10.20
N TYR A 25 5.69 -5.41 11.05
CA TYR A 25 5.60 -4.55 12.21
C TYR A 25 5.81 -3.08 11.84
N ASP A 26 4.97 -2.20 12.37
CA ASP A 26 5.12 -0.74 12.23
C ASP A 26 5.67 -0.15 13.52
N HIS A 27 6.88 0.41 13.46
CA HIS A 27 7.56 1.01 14.60
C HIS A 27 6.99 2.39 14.99
N VAL A 28 6.35 3.11 14.06
CA VAL A 28 5.72 4.42 14.34
C VAL A 28 4.48 4.26 15.20
N VAL A 29 3.62 3.29 14.89
CA VAL A 29 2.43 3.00 15.71
C VAL A 29 2.66 1.90 16.75
N SER A 30 3.84 1.27 16.76
CA SER A 30 4.23 0.19 17.66
C SER A 30 3.22 -0.97 17.67
N MET A 31 2.87 -1.45 16.48
CA MET A 31 1.87 -2.50 16.30
C MET A 31 2.20 -3.37 15.09
N GLN A 32 1.83 -4.66 15.18
CA GLN A 32 1.81 -5.54 14.02
C GLN A 32 0.70 -5.09 13.08
N MET A 33 1.08 -4.48 11.95
CA MET A 33 0.15 -3.98 10.95
C MET A 33 -0.07 -5.05 9.89
N GLY A 34 0.98 -5.39 9.16
CA GLY A 34 0.95 -6.35 8.05
C GLY A 34 1.08 -7.80 8.48
N PRO A 35 0.93 -8.75 7.54
CA PRO A 35 1.24 -10.15 7.77
C PRO A 35 2.72 -10.36 8.15
N GLU A 36 3.00 -11.43 8.90
CA GLU A 36 4.36 -11.87 9.20
C GLU A 36 4.95 -12.55 7.95
N THR A 37 5.70 -11.79 7.15
CA THR A 37 6.30 -12.24 5.87
C THR A 37 7.70 -12.83 6.02
N GLY A 38 8.19 -12.97 7.25
CA GLY A 38 9.54 -13.43 7.58
C GLY A 38 10.45 -12.29 8.05
N ASP A 39 11.46 -12.65 8.85
CA ASP A 39 12.50 -11.73 9.29
C ASP A 39 13.49 -11.47 8.14
N ALA A 40 13.57 -10.21 7.71
CA ALA A 40 14.36 -9.80 6.57
C ALA A 40 15.87 -10.03 6.75
N ARG A 41 16.36 -10.13 7.99
CA ARG A 41 17.75 -10.49 8.30
C ARG A 41 18.13 -11.87 7.77
N HIS A 42 17.15 -12.77 7.60
CA HIS A 42 17.36 -14.14 7.12
C HIS A 42 17.17 -14.30 5.61
N PHE A 43 16.86 -13.23 4.87
CA PHE A 43 16.67 -13.34 3.42
C PHE A 43 18.00 -13.60 2.71
N THR A 44 18.03 -14.66 1.89
CA THR A 44 19.23 -15.11 1.17
C THR A 44 19.33 -14.59 -0.25
N ASP A 45 18.23 -14.12 -0.80
CA ASP A 45 18.10 -13.61 -2.17
C ASP A 45 17.08 -12.47 -2.24
N PHE A 46 17.13 -11.71 -3.33
CA PHE A 46 16.25 -10.55 -3.54
C PHE A 46 14.80 -10.97 -3.75
N GLU A 47 14.58 -12.14 -4.34
CA GLU A 47 13.26 -12.69 -4.63
C GLU A 47 12.44 -12.91 -3.35
N GLN A 48 13.08 -13.33 -2.24
CA GLN A 48 12.45 -13.42 -0.92
C GLN A 48 11.96 -12.06 -0.41
N LEU A 49 12.76 -11.01 -0.56
CA LEU A 49 12.36 -9.65 -0.20
C LEU A 49 11.22 -9.14 -1.09
N PHE A 50 11.30 -9.39 -2.40
CA PHE A 50 10.27 -8.97 -3.36
C PHE A 50 8.93 -9.68 -3.12
N GLU A 51 8.99 -10.96 -2.74
CA GLU A 51 7.82 -11.75 -2.35
C GLU A 51 7.21 -11.23 -1.04
N ALA A 52 8.03 -10.94 -0.02
CA ALA A 52 7.58 -10.32 1.21
C ALA A 52 6.88 -8.97 0.93
N TRP A 53 7.50 -8.10 0.14
CA TRP A 53 6.90 -6.83 -0.31
C TRP A 53 5.58 -7.04 -1.06
N THR A 54 5.51 -8.04 -1.94
CA THR A 54 4.29 -8.36 -2.70
C THR A 54 3.15 -8.79 -1.78
N GLN A 55 3.44 -9.60 -0.75
CA GLN A 55 2.45 -10.01 0.25
C GLN A 55 1.97 -8.81 1.09
N GLN A 56 2.88 -7.92 1.51
CA GLN A 56 2.52 -6.68 2.21
C GLN A 56 1.63 -5.78 1.34
N MET A 57 1.96 -5.62 0.06
CA MET A 57 1.15 -4.86 -0.90
C MET A 57 -0.25 -5.47 -1.05
N GLN A 58 -0.34 -6.77 -1.27
CA GLN A 58 -1.63 -7.47 -1.43
C GLN A 58 -2.51 -7.30 -0.20
N TRP A 59 -1.93 -7.46 1.00
CA TRP A 59 -2.64 -7.24 2.25
C TRP A 59 -3.15 -5.80 2.38
N LEU A 60 -2.26 -4.80 2.22
CA LEU A 60 -2.60 -3.40 2.42
C LEU A 60 -3.69 -2.94 1.44
N LEU A 61 -3.53 -3.24 0.16
CA LEU A 61 -4.51 -2.82 -0.86
C LEU A 61 -5.84 -3.54 -0.70
N SER A 62 -5.82 -4.84 -0.37
CA SER A 62 -7.04 -5.61 -0.11
C SER A 62 -7.82 -5.08 1.10
N LEU A 63 -7.12 -4.78 2.20
CA LEU A 63 -7.73 -4.25 3.42
C LEU A 63 -8.45 -2.92 3.16
N LEU A 64 -7.79 -2.00 2.46
CA LEU A 64 -8.34 -0.68 2.14
C LEU A 64 -9.57 -0.80 1.23
N VAL A 65 -9.46 -1.57 0.13
CA VAL A 65 -10.55 -1.74 -0.84
C VAL A 65 -11.76 -2.43 -0.22
N ARG A 66 -11.56 -3.45 0.62
CA ARG A 66 -12.66 -4.15 1.30
C ARG A 66 -13.46 -3.21 2.20
N THR A 67 -12.77 -2.33 2.92
CA THR A 67 -13.40 -1.37 3.83
C THR A 67 -14.28 -0.38 3.07
N VAL A 68 -13.77 0.20 1.98
CA VAL A 68 -14.54 1.14 1.15
C VAL A 68 -15.70 0.44 0.42
N ASN A 69 -15.49 -0.78 -0.08
CA ASN A 69 -16.55 -1.54 -0.75
C ASN A 69 -17.69 -1.90 0.21
N LEU A 70 -17.39 -2.22 1.48
CA LEU A 70 -18.41 -2.43 2.49
C LEU A 70 -19.24 -1.17 2.71
N GLY A 71 -18.58 -0.02 2.86
CA GLY A 71 -19.24 1.28 2.97
C GLY A 71 -20.15 1.55 1.77
N ARG A 72 -19.64 1.36 0.54
CA ARG A 72 -20.40 1.55 -0.69
C ARG A 72 -21.64 0.65 -0.80
N TYR A 73 -21.54 -0.60 -0.36
CA TYR A 73 -22.69 -1.52 -0.38
C TYR A 73 -23.78 -1.08 0.62
N LYS A 74 -23.38 -0.48 1.74
CA LYS A 74 -24.27 -0.03 2.81
C LYS A 74 -24.75 1.41 2.67
N ASP A 75 -24.08 2.23 1.86
CA ASP A 75 -24.38 3.65 1.68
C ASP A 75 -25.85 3.92 1.29
N PRO A 76 -26.49 3.15 0.39
CA PRO A 76 -27.90 3.37 0.07
C PRO A 76 -28.88 3.08 1.22
N GLU A 77 -28.49 2.21 2.18
CA GLU A 77 -29.32 1.86 3.34
C GLU A 77 -29.27 2.94 4.44
N PHE A 78 -28.11 3.60 4.62
CA PHE A 78 -27.87 4.53 5.73
C PHE A 78 -27.83 6.00 5.31
N TYR A 79 -27.37 6.30 4.09
CA TYR A 79 -26.97 7.64 3.66
C TYR A 79 -27.45 7.98 2.24
N GLY A 80 -28.73 7.69 1.95
CA GLY A 80 -29.36 8.04 0.68
C GLY A 80 -29.20 9.52 0.33
N ARG A 81 -29.02 9.83 -0.95
CA ARG A 81 -28.74 11.17 -1.48
C ARG A 81 -29.81 11.58 -2.48
N PRO A 82 -31.04 11.91 -2.03
CA PRO A 82 -32.18 12.15 -2.91
C PRO A 82 -31.98 13.35 -3.85
N PHE A 83 -31.33 14.43 -3.39
CA PHE A 83 -31.03 15.58 -4.24
C PHE A 83 -30.07 15.22 -5.39
N LEU A 84 -28.98 14.51 -5.10
CA LEU A 84 -28.04 14.05 -6.12
C LEU A 84 -28.67 13.03 -7.07
N SER A 85 -29.56 12.18 -6.54
CA SER A 85 -30.34 11.22 -7.34
C SER A 85 -31.29 11.93 -8.31
N GLY A 86 -31.93 13.01 -7.89
CA GLY A 86 -32.87 13.78 -8.74
C GLY A 86 -32.22 14.53 -9.90
N ILE A 87 -30.90 14.76 -9.85
CA ILE A 87 -30.13 15.42 -10.93
C ILE A 87 -29.25 14.45 -11.74
N SER A 88 -29.31 13.15 -11.42
CA SER A 88 -28.54 12.09 -12.09
C SER A 88 -29.45 11.31 -13.03
N GLU A 89 -29.17 11.37 -14.35
CA GLU A 89 -29.95 10.70 -15.40
C GLU A 89 -30.22 9.23 -15.07
N ARG A 90 -29.18 8.47 -14.71
CA ARG A 90 -29.30 7.05 -14.30
C ARG A 90 -30.29 6.86 -13.17
N SER A 91 -30.22 7.71 -12.16
CA SER A 91 -31.05 7.60 -10.95
C SER A 91 -32.50 7.96 -11.24
N VAL A 92 -32.72 9.00 -12.06
CA VAL A 92 -34.06 9.40 -12.51
C VAL A 92 -34.71 8.31 -13.36
N GLU A 93 -33.98 7.70 -14.29
CA GLU A 93 -34.51 6.64 -15.15
C GLU A 93 -34.78 5.32 -14.41
N SER A 94 -33.92 4.96 -13.45
CA SER A 94 -34.01 3.67 -12.76
C SER A 94 -34.76 3.70 -11.42
N GLY A 95 -34.99 4.89 -10.85
CA GLY A 95 -35.50 5.06 -9.49
C GLY A 95 -34.52 4.63 -8.39
N LEU A 96 -33.25 4.37 -8.75
CA LEU A 96 -32.21 3.99 -7.79
C LEU A 96 -31.50 5.22 -7.23
N ASP A 97 -31.15 5.16 -5.95
CA ASP A 97 -30.26 6.17 -5.36
C ASP A 97 -28.93 6.23 -6.12
N VAL A 98 -28.38 7.43 -6.29
CA VAL A 98 -27.11 7.67 -7.00
C VAL A 98 -25.93 6.91 -6.41
N VAL A 99 -25.93 6.64 -5.11
CA VAL A 99 -24.86 5.85 -4.45
C VAL A 99 -25.09 4.34 -4.56
N SER A 100 -26.24 3.89 -5.10
CA SER A 100 -26.50 2.48 -5.32
C SER A 100 -25.52 1.91 -6.35
N PRO A 101 -24.81 0.81 -6.04
CA PRO A 101 -23.92 0.16 -6.99
C PRO A 101 -24.67 -0.64 -8.07
N VAL A 102 -26.00 -0.82 -7.94
CA VAL A 102 -26.80 -1.69 -8.82
C VAL A 102 -26.88 -1.13 -10.25
N GLY A 103 -26.32 -1.86 -11.22
CA GLY A 103 -26.32 -1.45 -12.63
C GLY A 103 -25.34 -0.31 -12.95
N GLU A 104 -24.43 0.00 -12.03
CA GLU A 104 -23.36 0.97 -12.26
C GLU A 104 -22.23 0.36 -13.10
N ARG A 105 -21.63 1.16 -14.00
CA ARG A 105 -20.36 0.78 -14.64
C ARG A 105 -19.21 1.02 -13.67
N GLY A 106 -18.38 0.02 -13.43
CA GLY A 106 -17.24 0.16 -12.52
C GLY A 106 -16.31 1.33 -12.91
N ASN A 107 -15.91 2.11 -11.91
CA ASN A 107 -14.87 3.14 -12.00
C ASN A 107 -14.12 3.22 -10.67
N CYS A 108 -13.64 2.06 -10.21
CA CYS A 108 -12.78 1.97 -9.04
C CYS A 108 -11.33 2.32 -9.43
N TRP A 109 -10.64 2.99 -8.53
CA TRP A 109 -9.21 3.19 -8.60
C TRP A 109 -8.62 3.21 -7.20
N ILE A 110 -7.32 3.00 -7.11
CA ILE A 110 -6.53 3.16 -5.89
C ILE A 110 -5.60 4.34 -6.12
N THR A 111 -5.58 5.27 -5.18
CA THR A 111 -4.58 6.35 -5.16
C THR A 111 -3.38 5.85 -4.36
N ALA A 112 -2.27 5.61 -5.05
CA ALA A 112 -1.01 5.18 -4.47
C ALA A 112 -0.12 6.40 -4.22
N PHE A 113 -0.07 6.90 -2.99
CA PHE A 113 0.94 7.88 -2.59
C PHE A 113 2.26 7.16 -2.32
N THR A 114 3.37 7.89 -2.50
CA THR A 114 4.73 7.40 -2.23
C THR A 114 5.03 6.04 -2.89
N TRP A 115 4.70 5.91 -4.17
CA TRP A 115 4.92 4.67 -4.92
C TRP A 115 6.38 4.51 -5.34
N VAL A 116 7.02 5.60 -5.75
CA VAL A 116 8.39 5.60 -6.34
C VAL A 116 9.43 5.15 -5.31
N GLU A 117 9.21 5.46 -4.05
CA GLU A 117 10.01 5.07 -2.89
C GLU A 117 10.15 3.56 -2.77
N ASN A 118 9.14 2.78 -3.19
CA ASN A 118 9.27 1.32 -3.24
C ASN A 118 10.27 0.89 -4.32
N VAL A 119 10.21 1.52 -5.50
CA VAL A 119 11.09 1.19 -6.62
C VAL A 119 12.54 1.51 -6.26
N ASP A 120 12.79 2.71 -5.75
CA ASP A 120 14.13 3.16 -5.35
C ASP A 120 14.69 2.28 -4.22
N ALA A 121 13.89 1.99 -3.18
CA ALA A 121 14.32 1.13 -2.07
C ALA A 121 14.63 -0.29 -2.53
N LEU A 122 13.75 -0.92 -3.32
CA LEU A 122 13.96 -2.29 -3.82
C LEU A 122 15.18 -2.35 -4.74
N ALA A 123 15.38 -1.35 -5.60
CA ALA A 123 16.54 -1.29 -6.48
C ALA A 123 17.85 -1.14 -5.70
N ALA A 124 17.89 -0.25 -4.70
CA ALA A 124 19.08 -0.05 -3.86
C ALA A 124 19.43 -1.29 -3.05
N VAL A 125 18.43 -1.97 -2.46
CA VAL A 125 18.67 -3.23 -1.73
C VAL A 125 19.16 -4.33 -2.68
N LYS A 126 18.54 -4.48 -3.86
CA LYS A 126 19.01 -5.45 -4.86
C LYS A 126 20.47 -5.22 -5.21
N LYS A 127 20.84 -3.98 -5.52
CA LYS A 127 22.19 -3.61 -5.93
C LYS A 127 23.20 -3.77 -4.79
N LEU A 128 23.02 -3.06 -3.67
CA LEU A 128 24.02 -2.96 -2.61
C LEU A 128 24.13 -4.20 -1.72
N VAL A 129 23.02 -4.94 -1.54
CA VAL A 129 23.00 -6.10 -0.63
C VAL A 129 23.17 -7.41 -1.40
N PHE A 130 22.48 -7.59 -2.53
CA PHE A 130 22.44 -8.88 -3.23
C PHE A 130 23.40 -8.98 -4.42
N ASP A 131 23.48 -7.96 -5.27
CA ASP A 131 24.32 -7.96 -6.48
C ASP A 131 25.79 -7.64 -6.12
N ASP A 132 26.06 -6.47 -5.54
CA ASP A 132 27.40 -5.96 -5.20
C ASP A 132 27.90 -6.47 -3.84
N LYS A 133 26.98 -6.87 -2.95
CA LYS A 133 27.26 -7.41 -1.61
C LYS A 133 28.15 -6.50 -0.77
N LEU A 134 27.95 -5.18 -0.89
CA LEU A 134 28.63 -4.18 -0.09
C LEU A 134 28.18 -4.22 1.38
N TYR A 135 26.90 -4.56 1.60
CA TYR A 135 26.30 -4.69 2.93
C TYR A 135 25.51 -6.00 3.05
N THR A 136 25.22 -6.42 4.29
CA THR A 136 24.30 -7.53 4.58
C THR A 136 22.90 -7.01 4.92
N MET A 137 21.88 -7.89 4.83
CA MET A 137 20.52 -7.56 5.31
C MET A 137 20.50 -7.17 6.79
N ASP A 138 21.30 -7.85 7.62
CA ASP A 138 21.44 -7.53 9.05
C ASP A 138 21.95 -6.11 9.27
N GLN A 139 23.02 -5.72 8.56
CA GLN A 139 23.57 -4.37 8.61
C GLN A 139 22.57 -3.30 8.15
N LEU A 140 21.79 -3.60 7.11
CA LEU A 140 20.76 -2.68 6.61
C LEU A 140 19.65 -2.49 7.64
N VAL A 141 19.11 -3.58 8.21
CA VAL A 141 18.05 -3.50 9.22
C VAL A 141 18.53 -2.73 10.45
N ASP A 142 19.74 -3.00 10.94
CA ASP A 142 20.33 -2.24 12.05
C ASP A 142 20.48 -0.75 11.73
N ALA A 143 20.94 -0.43 10.52
CA ALA A 143 21.06 0.96 10.08
C ALA A 143 19.71 1.68 10.00
N LEU A 144 18.66 0.99 9.56
CA LEU A 144 17.30 1.52 9.50
C LEU A 144 16.71 1.73 10.91
N GLU A 145 16.87 0.75 11.81
CA GLU A 145 16.44 0.84 13.21
C GLU A 145 17.13 2.00 13.95
N ALA A 146 18.40 2.26 13.62
CA ALA A 146 19.18 3.38 14.15
C ALA A 146 18.90 4.72 13.44
N ASN A 147 17.95 4.78 12.49
CA ASN A 147 17.72 5.96 11.65
C ASN A 147 19.02 6.51 11.03
N TRP A 148 19.88 5.60 10.57
CA TRP A 148 21.21 5.84 10.00
C TRP A 148 22.24 6.47 10.95
N GLU A 149 21.95 6.63 12.25
CA GLU A 149 22.92 7.13 13.22
C GLU A 149 24.10 6.16 13.35
N GLY A 150 25.30 6.63 12.98
CA GLY A 150 26.51 5.79 12.92
C GLY A 150 26.74 5.07 11.57
N TYR A 151 25.81 5.19 10.62
CA TYR A 151 25.83 4.51 9.32
C TYR A 151 25.80 5.49 8.12
N GLU A 152 26.33 6.71 8.30
CA GLU A 152 26.21 7.78 7.28
C GLU A 152 26.81 7.41 5.93
N GLN A 153 27.92 6.67 5.89
CA GLN A 153 28.50 6.21 4.63
C GLN A 153 27.54 5.27 3.89
N MET A 154 26.94 4.31 4.60
CA MET A 154 25.93 3.41 4.03
C MET A 154 24.73 4.20 3.51
N ARG A 155 24.23 5.17 4.28
CA ARG A 155 23.12 6.03 3.85
C ARG A 155 23.45 6.79 2.56
N LEU A 156 24.66 7.32 2.43
CA LEU A 156 25.09 8.02 1.22
C LEU A 156 25.20 7.09 0.01
N ASP A 157 25.64 5.87 0.22
CA ASP A 157 25.75 4.86 -0.85
C ASP A 157 24.35 4.47 -1.36
N PHE A 158 23.36 4.29 -0.48
CA PHE A 158 21.95 4.09 -0.85
C PHE A 158 21.29 5.28 -1.56
N VAL A 159 21.79 6.51 -1.37
CA VAL A 159 21.24 7.72 -2.01
C VAL A 159 21.83 7.99 -3.39
N ARG A 160 23.06 7.56 -3.64
CA ARG A 160 23.84 7.90 -4.85
C ARG A 160 23.73 6.86 -5.97
N ASP A 161 23.05 5.75 -5.69
CA ASP A 161 23.14 4.51 -6.47
C ASP A 161 22.33 4.45 -7.76
#